data_AF-A0A1F1KHM9-F1
#
_entry.id   AF-A0A1F1KHM9-F1
#
_cell.length_a   1.000
_cell.length_b   1.000
_cell.length_c   1.000
_cell.angle_alpha   90.00
_cell.angle_beta   90.00
_cell.angle_gamma   90.00
#
_symmetry.space_group_name_H-M   'P 1'
#
loop_
_entity.id
_entity.type
_entity.pdbx_description
1 polymer ?
#
loop_
_entity_poly.entity_id
_entity_poly.type
_entity_poly.pdbx_seq_one_letter_code
_entity_poly.pdbx_strand_id
1 'polypeptide(L)'
;MLDCADPGTQVRWWHGVVGGELGHDEQHGWWWVDPGGAWPWESIVFTAVPEPKRGRNRVHWDLWADAGQVHAAGATVLERQPDRTVMADPEGNEFCVFAPPQCALD
;
A
#
# COMPACT_ATOMS: atom_id res chain seq x y z
N MET A 1 -7.94 -4.20 5.31
CA MET A 1 -7.13 -4.54 6.50
C MET A 1 -5.98 -5.44 6.05
N LEU A 2 -4.76 -5.09 6.46
CA LEU A 2 -3.51 -5.80 6.21
C LEU A 2 -2.87 -6.13 7.55
N ASP A 3 -2.31 -7.32 7.63
CA ASP A 3 -1.58 -7.77 8.81
C ASP A 3 -0.12 -7.30 8.70
N CYS A 4 0.46 -6.88 9.81
CA CYS A 4 1.83 -6.37 9.90
C CYS A 4 2.37 -6.47 11.33
N ALA A 5 3.68 -6.45 11.49
CA ALA A 5 4.38 -6.43 12.76
C ALA A 5 4.42 -5.03 13.38
N ASP A 6 4.54 -3.96 12.58
CA ASP A 6 4.55 -2.57 13.05
C ASP A 6 3.56 -1.70 12.25
N PRO A 7 2.27 -1.69 12.65
CA PRO A 7 1.23 -0.90 11.98
C PRO A 7 1.56 0.59 11.88
N GLY A 8 2.21 1.15 12.90
CA GLY A 8 2.54 2.56 12.93
C GLY A 8 3.57 2.93 11.88
N THR A 9 4.62 2.11 11.72
CA THR A 9 5.63 2.33 10.68
C THR A 9 5.06 2.04 9.29
N GLN A 10 4.27 0.97 9.17
CA GLN A 10 3.67 0.58 7.89
C GLN A 10 2.67 1.63 7.37
N VAL A 11 1.81 2.18 8.23
CA VAL A 11 0.86 3.22 7.81
C VAL A 11 1.57 4.52 7.40
N ARG A 12 2.68 4.89 8.06
CA ARG A 12 3.46 6.08 7.71
C ARG A 12 4.12 5.94 6.35
N TRP A 13 4.58 4.73 6.02
CA TRP A 13 5.10 4.42 4.69
C TRP A 13 4.00 4.59 3.63
N TRP A 14 2.83 3.96 3.84
CA TRP A 14 1.71 4.07 2.92
C TRP A 14 1.23 5.51 2.76
N HIS A 15 1.11 6.29 3.85
CA HIS A 15 0.82 7.72 3.79
C HIS A 15 1.82 8.51 2.94
N GLY A 16 3.12 8.15 2.97
CA GLY A 16 4.12 8.73 2.07
C GLY A 16 3.91 8.39 0.58
N VAL A 17 3.32 7.24 0.28
CA VAL A 17 3.05 6.78 -1.10
C VAL A 17 1.74 7.34 -1.64
N VAL A 18 0.67 7.29 -0.86
CA VAL A 18 -0.70 7.61 -1.32
C VAL A 18 -1.22 8.97 -0.86
N GLY A 19 -0.53 9.62 0.09
CA GLY A 19 -0.99 10.85 0.74
C GLY A 19 -2.20 10.63 1.64
N GLY A 20 -2.91 11.72 1.95
CA GLY A 20 -4.18 11.69 2.67
C GLY A 20 -4.10 11.88 4.19
N GLU A 21 -5.11 11.40 4.90
CA GLU A 21 -5.22 11.47 6.34
C GLU A 21 -4.74 10.16 6.98
N LEU A 22 -4.00 10.27 8.08
CA LEU A 22 -3.51 9.15 8.87
C LEU A 22 -4.21 9.14 10.23
N GLY A 23 -4.66 7.96 10.65
CA GLY A 23 -5.27 7.78 11.97
C GLY A 23 -4.79 6.53 12.71
N HIS A 24 -5.07 6.53 14.00
CA HIS A 24 -4.83 5.44 14.93
C HIS A 24 -6.04 5.33 15.86
N ASP A 25 -6.54 4.12 16.04
CA ASP A 25 -7.55 3.85 17.06
C ASP A 25 -6.89 3.05 18.18
N GLU A 26 -6.78 3.73 19.32
CA GLU A 26 -6.12 3.23 20.53
C GLU A 26 -6.87 2.06 21.19
N GLN A 27 -8.19 1.96 20.97
CA GLN A 27 -9.01 0.91 21.57
C GLN A 27 -8.72 -0.45 20.91
N HIS A 28 -8.55 -0.46 19.60
CA HIS A 28 -8.33 -1.69 18.83
C HIS A 28 -6.88 -1.87 18.35
N GLY A 29 -6.04 -0.84 18.46
CA GLY A 29 -4.61 -0.87 18.13
C GLY A 29 -4.30 -0.90 16.63
N TRP A 30 -5.30 -0.69 15.79
CA TRP A 30 -5.16 -0.60 14.33
C TRP A 30 -4.85 0.83 13.88
N TRP A 31 -4.08 0.94 12.80
CA TRP A 31 -3.71 2.19 12.14
C TRP A 31 -4.31 2.24 10.75
N TRP A 32 -4.54 3.43 10.20
CA TRP A 32 -5.12 3.55 8.86
C TRP A 32 -4.66 4.79 8.12
N VAL A 33 -4.74 4.72 6.79
CA VAL A 33 -4.59 5.85 5.88
C VAL A 33 -5.80 5.94 4.95
N ASP A 34 -6.44 7.11 4.91
CA ASP A 34 -7.51 7.48 3.97
C ASP A 34 -6.92 8.45 2.97
N PRO A 35 -6.86 8.11 1.68
CA PRO A 35 -6.23 8.96 0.69
C PRO A 35 -7.17 10.06 0.15
N GLY A 36 -8.29 10.35 0.83
CA GLY A 36 -9.19 11.47 0.55
C GLY A 36 -9.96 11.33 -0.76
N GLY A 37 -10.32 10.11 -1.14
CA GLY A 37 -11.02 9.82 -2.40
C GLY A 37 -10.15 9.90 -3.66
N ALA A 38 -8.83 10.03 -3.53
CA ALA A 38 -7.90 9.92 -4.66
C ALA A 38 -7.82 8.50 -5.26
N TRP A 39 -8.39 7.52 -4.55
CA TRP A 39 -8.35 6.10 -4.90
C TRP A 39 -9.75 5.48 -4.80
N PRO A 40 -10.02 4.35 -5.49
CA PRO A 40 -11.32 3.69 -5.45
C PRO A 40 -11.64 2.99 -4.12
N TRP A 41 -10.72 3.03 -3.16
CA TRP A 41 -10.85 2.46 -1.83
C TRP A 41 -10.83 3.57 -0.76
N GLU A 42 -11.59 3.37 0.32
CA GLU A 42 -11.77 4.36 1.39
C GLU A 42 -10.51 4.48 2.27
N SER A 43 -9.94 3.35 2.69
CA SER A 43 -8.73 3.35 3.51
C SER A 43 -7.96 2.04 3.43
N ILE A 44 -6.67 2.11 3.71
CA ILE A 44 -5.86 0.94 4.06
C ILE A 44 -5.70 0.93 5.57
N VAL A 45 -6.06 -0.20 6.16
CA VAL A 45 -6.06 -0.43 7.60
C VAL A 45 -5.00 -1.47 7.93
N PHE A 46 -4.22 -1.25 8.97
CA PHE A 46 -3.08 -2.07 9.41
C PHE A 46 -3.32 -2.57 10.83
N THR A 47 -3.18 -3.87 11.02
CA THR A 47 -3.39 -4.55 12.31
C THR A 47 -2.13 -5.30 12.72
N ALA A 48 -1.76 -5.17 13.99
CA ALA A 48 -0.60 -5.85 14.55
C ALA A 48 -0.85 -7.36 14.64
N VAL A 49 0.01 -8.15 14.01
CA VAL A 49 0.10 -9.60 14.25
C VAL A 49 1.55 -9.99 14.57
N PRO A 50 1.79 -10.82 15.59
CA PRO A 50 3.15 -11.20 15.96
C PRO A 50 3.76 -12.26 15.04
N GLU A 51 2.94 -13.03 14.32
CA GLU A 51 3.42 -14.04 13.38
C GLU A 51 3.87 -13.41 12.06
N PRO A 52 4.98 -13.90 11.47
CA PRO A 52 5.33 -13.54 10.11
C PRO A 52 4.21 -13.88 9.13
N LYS A 53 4.01 -13.03 8.12
CA LYS A 53 3.05 -13.24 7.03
C LYS A 53 3.20 -14.64 6.42
N ARG A 54 2.07 -15.34 6.26
CA ARG A 54 2.01 -16.67 5.65
C ARG A 54 1.16 -16.64 4.39
N GLY A 55 1.77 -16.96 3.25
CA GLY A 55 1.07 -16.99 1.96
C GLY A 55 0.64 -15.60 1.48
N ARG A 56 -0.17 -15.58 0.42
CA ARG A 56 -0.64 -14.34 -0.21
C ARG A 56 -1.68 -13.62 0.63
N ASN A 57 -1.74 -12.30 0.49
CA ASN A 57 -2.83 -11.51 1.06
C ASN A 57 -4.19 -11.99 0.54
N ARG A 58 -5.21 -11.89 1.40
CA ARG A 58 -6.62 -12.15 1.05
C ARG A 58 -7.26 -10.97 0.32
N VAL A 59 -6.58 -9.83 0.32
CA VAL A 59 -6.97 -8.59 -0.35
C VAL A 59 -5.89 -8.23 -1.36
N HIS A 60 -6.28 -7.51 -2.40
CA HIS A 60 -5.39 -7.04 -3.45
C HIS A 60 -5.69 -5.56 -3.69
N TRP A 61 -4.64 -4.74 -3.68
CA TRP A 61 -4.76 -3.30 -3.88
C TRP A 61 -4.10 -2.90 -5.18
N ASP A 62 -4.75 -1.99 -5.91
CA ASP A 62 -4.25 -1.42 -7.15
C ASP A 62 -3.87 0.04 -6.93
N LEU A 63 -2.68 0.39 -7.38
CA LEU A 63 -2.09 1.72 -7.32
C LEU A 63 -1.77 2.20 -8.75
N TRP A 64 -2.06 3.46 -9.05
CA TRP A 64 -1.77 4.14 -10.30
C TRP A 64 -0.65 5.14 -10.06
N ALA A 65 0.59 4.69 -10.23
CA ALA A 65 1.78 5.44 -9.87
C ALA A 65 2.97 5.01 -10.74
N ASP A 66 4.06 5.78 -10.67
CA ASP A 66 5.33 5.34 -11.22
C ASP A 66 5.95 4.27 -10.30
N ALA A 67 6.10 3.04 -10.81
CA ALA A 67 6.65 1.93 -10.02
C ALA A 67 8.10 2.17 -9.56
N GLY A 68 8.87 3.01 -10.27
CA GLY A 68 10.20 3.42 -9.86
C GLY A 68 10.19 4.32 -8.64
N GLN A 69 9.26 5.28 -8.57
CA GLN A 69 9.05 6.12 -7.38
C GLN A 69 8.59 5.30 -6.18
N VAL A 70 7.66 4.36 -6.39
CA VAL A 70 7.19 3.46 -5.32
C VAL A 70 8.32 2.55 -4.83
N HIS A 71 9.18 2.07 -5.73
CA HIS A 71 10.36 1.30 -5.36
C HIS A 71 11.37 2.15 -4.57
N ALA A 72 11.65 3.38 -5.01
CA ALA A 72 12.52 4.31 -4.30
C ALA A 72 11.98 4.67 -2.90
N ALA A 73 10.66 4.64 -2.71
CA ALA A 73 10.04 4.81 -1.40
C ALA A 73 10.23 3.61 -0.45
N GLY A 74 10.70 2.46 -0.93
CA GLY A 74 11.01 1.29 -0.11
C GLY A 74 10.20 0.03 -0.42
N ALA A 75 9.34 0.06 -1.45
CA ALA A 75 8.67 -1.16 -1.91
C ALA A 75 9.63 -2.09 -2.65
N THR A 76 9.36 -3.39 -2.61
CA THR A 76 10.10 -4.41 -3.35
C THR A 76 9.35 -4.81 -4.62
N VAL A 77 10.02 -4.88 -5.77
CA VAL A 77 9.42 -5.44 -6.99
C VAL A 77 9.41 -6.96 -6.88
N LEU A 78 8.22 -7.56 -6.95
CA LEU A 78 8.04 -9.01 -6.93
C LEU A 78 7.95 -9.59 -8.34
N GLU A 79 7.21 -8.93 -9.22
CA GLU A 79 6.98 -9.38 -10.59
C GLU A 79 6.71 -8.20 -11.52
N ARG A 80 7.23 -8.27 -12.75
CA ARG A 80 6.89 -7.31 -13.81
C ARG A 80 6.03 -7.99 -14.85
N GLN A 81 4.85 -7.45 -15.10
CA GLN A 81 3.92 -7.89 -16.13
C GLN A 81 3.74 -6.81 -17.20
N PRO A 82 3.21 -7.15 -18.39
CA PRO A 82 3.05 -6.17 -19.47
C PRO A 82 2.19 -4.95 -19.10
N ASP A 83 1.21 -5.12 -18.20
CA ASP A 83 0.21 -4.12 -17.81
C ASP A 83 0.44 -3.53 -16.41
N ARG A 84 1.23 -4.19 -15.55
CA ARG A 84 1.46 -3.78 -14.16
C ARG A 84 2.75 -4.34 -13.56
N THR A 85 3.19 -3.78 -12.45
CA THR A 85 4.23 -4.35 -11.60
C THR A 85 3.63 -4.81 -10.28
N VAL A 86 3.79 -6.09 -9.93
CA VAL A 86 3.45 -6.59 -8.61
C VAL A 86 4.58 -6.21 -7.66
N MET A 87 4.24 -5.54 -6.58
CA MET A 87 5.17 -5.05 -5.57
C MET A 87 4.75 -5.52 -4.17
N ALA A 88 5.70 -5.49 -3.25
CA ALA A 88 5.48 -5.68 -1.83
C ALA A 88 5.85 -4.40 -1.07
N ASP A 89 5.07 -4.05 -0.07
CA ASP A 89 5.46 -3.00 0.89
C ASP A 89 6.62 -3.47 1.79
N PRO A 90 7.17 -2.61 2.67
CA PRO A 90 8.30 -2.98 3.53
C PRO A 90 8.08 -4.22 4.41
N GLU A 91 6.82 -4.58 4.69
CA GLU A 91 6.46 -5.76 5.47
C GLU A 91 6.02 -6.96 4.62
N GLY A 92 6.10 -6.83 3.29
CA GLY A 92 5.85 -7.92 2.35
C GLY A 92 4.39 -8.05 1.90
N ASN A 93 3.52 -7.08 2.20
CA ASN A 93 2.15 -7.09 1.72
C ASN A 93 2.09 -6.75 0.23
N GLU A 94 1.45 -7.61 -0.56
CA GLU A 94 1.45 -7.49 -2.02
C GLU A 94 0.39 -6.49 -2.54
N PHE A 95 0.76 -5.72 -3.57
CA PHE A 95 -0.12 -4.81 -4.31
C PHE A 95 0.36 -4.67 -5.77
N CYS A 96 -0.52 -4.21 -6.67
CA CYS A 96 -0.16 -3.93 -8.06
C CYS A 96 0.01 -2.43 -8.31
N VAL A 97 1.03 -2.09 -9.10
CA VAL A 97 1.26 -0.74 -9.62
C VAL A 97 1.02 -0.73 -11.12
N PHE A 98 0.08 0.07 -11.54
CA PHE A 98 -0.23 0.41 -12.92
C PHE A 98 0.38 1.77 -13.23
N ALA A 99 0.92 1.94 -14.43
CA ALA A 99 1.28 3.28 -14.88
C ALA A 99 0.01 4.16 -14.89
N PRO A 100 0.07 5.40 -14.39
CA PRO A 100 -1.06 6.31 -14.52
C PRO A 100 -1.40 6.46 -16.01
N PRO A 101 -2.69 6.61 -16.36
CA PRO A 101 -3.06 6.90 -17.73
C PRO A 101 -2.23 8.10 -18.20
N GLN A 102 -1.60 7.98 -19.37
CA GLN A 102 -1.01 9.15 -20.00
C GLN A 102 -2.14 10.15 -20.17
N CYS A 103 -2.06 11.26 -19.42
CA CYS A 103 -2.88 12.40 -19.74
C CYS A 103 -2.51 12.77 -21.18
N ALA A 104 -3.46 12.70 -22.11
CA ALA A 104 -3.26 13.22 -23.45
C ALA A 104 -2.89 14.69 -23.26
N LEU A 105 -1.61 14.99 -23.49
CA LEU A 105 -1.16 16.36 -23.62
C LEU A 105 -1.61 16.77 -25.02
N ASP A 106 -2.77 17.41 -25.08
CA ASP A 106 -3.23 18.20 -26.22
C ASP A 106 -2.57 19.60 -26.18
#